data_AF-A0A2S7PNN7-F1
#
_entry.id   AF-A0A2S7PNN7-F1
#
_cell.length_a   1.000
_cell.length_b   1.000
_cell.length_c   1.000
_cell.angle_alpha   90.00
_cell.angle_beta   90.00
_cell.angle_gamma   90.00
#
_symmetry.space_group_name_H-M   'P 1'
#
loop_
_entity.id
_entity.type
_entity.pdbx_description
1 polymer ?
#
loop_
_entity_poly.entity_id
_entity_poly.type
_entity_poly.pdbx_seq_one_letter_code
_entity_poly.pdbx_strand_id
1 'polypeptide(L)' 'MAVRDRWYNIFKVVEKSDIKEHYGDAFMPMKLRGLAEKIYGKGLFM' A
#
# COMPACT_ATOMS: atom_id res chain seq x y z
N MET A 1 13.09 -17.03 1.34
CA MET A 1 13.68 -16.19 0.26
C MET A 1 13.18 -14.75 0.41
N ALA A 2 13.81 -13.95 1.29
CA ALA A 2 13.39 -12.56 1.54
C ALA A 2 13.61 -11.63 0.33
N VAL A 3 14.52 -11.97 -0.57
CA VAL A 3 14.91 -11.12 -1.71
C VAL A 3 13.87 -11.06 -2.84
N ARG A 4 12.93 -12.01 -2.88
CA ARG A 4 11.98 -12.15 -4.00
C ARG A 4 10.64 -11.47 -3.79
N ASP A 5 10.25 -11.30 -2.53
CA ASP A 5 8.96 -10.76 -2.17
C ASP A 5 8.92 -9.25 -2.44
N ARG A 6 7.85 -8.80 -3.09
CA ARG A 6 7.67 -7.38 -3.47
C ARG A 6 7.50 -6.49 -2.24
N TRP A 7 6.98 -7.01 -1.13
CA TRP A 7 6.73 -6.23 0.08
C TRP A 7 7.99 -5.76 0.81
N TYR A 8 9.12 -6.43 0.57
CA TYR A 8 10.39 -6.14 1.26
C TYR A 8 11.52 -5.75 0.29
N ASN A 9 11.23 -5.63 -1.01
CA ASN A 9 12.22 -5.31 -2.04
C ASN A 9 12.04 -3.87 -2.55
N ILE A 10 12.97 -2.99 -2.19
CA ILE A 10 12.95 -1.55 -2.56
C ILE A 10 13.07 -1.30 -4.08
N PHE A 11 13.56 -2.26 -4.85
CA PHE A 11 13.65 -2.17 -6.31
C PHE A 11 12.36 -2.63 -7.01
N LYS A 12 11.38 -3.15 -6.26
CA LYS A 12 10.09 -3.57 -6.80
C LYS A 12 9.01 -2.62 -6.31
N VAL A 13 8.27 -2.05 -7.26
CA VAL A 13 7.08 -1.26 -6.97
C VAL A 13 5.96 -2.20 -6.51
N VAL A 14 5.32 -1.87 -5.40
CA VAL A 14 4.09 -2.53 -4.95
C VAL A 14 2.91 -1.86 -5.66
N GLU A 15 2.20 -2.62 -6.49
CA GLU A 15 1.05 -2.13 -7.23
C GLU A 15 -0.24 -2.22 -6.42
N LYS A 16 -1.29 -1.51 -6.87
CA LYS A 16 -2.62 -1.57 -6.21
C LYS A 16 -3.20 -2.99 -6.18
N SER A 17 -2.95 -3.78 -7.23
CA SER A 17 -3.34 -5.19 -7.33
C SER A 17 -2.66 -6.03 -6.25
N ASP A 18 -1.37 -5.81 -6.00
CA ASP A 18 -0.60 -6.51 -4.97
C ASP A 18 -1.17 -6.27 -3.57
N ILE A 19 -1.61 -5.05 -3.29
CA ILE A 19 -2.26 -4.70 -2.02
C ILE A 19 -3.58 -5.44 -1.89
N LYS A 20 -4.39 -5.49 -2.94
CA LYS A 20 -5.68 -6.21 -2.91
C LYS A 20 -5.50 -7.71 -2.71
N GLU A 21 -4.54 -8.30 -3.41
CA GLU A 21 -4.22 -9.73 -3.31
C GLU A 21 -3.69 -10.08 -1.92
N HIS A 22 -2.74 -9.30 -1.40
CA HIS A 22 -2.11 -9.57 -0.11
C HIS A 22 -3.08 -9.49 1.07
N TYR A 23 -4.00 -8.51 1.05
CA TYR A 23 -4.96 -8.29 2.13
C TYR A 23 -6.34 -8.93 1.89
N GLY A 24 -6.59 -9.46 0.69
CA GLY A 24 -7.88 -10.07 0.33
C GLY A 24 -9.07 -9.09 0.28
N ASP A 25 -8.82 -7.78 0.25
CA ASP A 25 -9.85 -6.74 0.31
C ASP A 25 -9.65 -5.70 -0.80
N ALA A 26 -10.65 -5.59 -1.67
CA ALA A 26 -10.66 -4.65 -2.79
C ALA A 26 -10.60 -3.17 -2.37
N PHE A 27 -11.03 -2.84 -1.16
CA PHE A 27 -11.03 -1.48 -0.59
C PHE A 27 -9.79 -1.20 0.27
N MET A 28 -8.91 -2.18 0.49
CA MET A 28 -7.70 -1.98 1.30
C MET A 28 -6.82 -0.81 0.84
N PRO A 29 -6.60 -0.57 -0.47
CA PRO A 29 -5.85 0.61 -0.92
C PRO A 29 -6.47 1.94 -0.46
N MET A 30 -7.79 2.04 -0.41
CA MET A 30 -8.49 3.24 0.07
C MET A 30 -8.42 3.38 1.59
N LYS A 31 -8.49 2.27 2.33
CA LYS A 31 -8.31 2.28 3.80
C LYS A 31 -6.90 2.75 4.19
N LEU A 32 -5.87 2.27 3.50
CA LEU A 32 -4.48 2.70 3.71
C LEU A 32 -4.30 4.19 3.39
N ARG A 33 -4.96 4.69 2.34
CA ARG A 33 -4.98 6.13 2.02
C ARG A 33 -5.61 6.95 3.15
N GLY A 34 -6.80 6.57 3.61
CA GLY A 34 -7.47 7.28 4.71
C GLY A 34 -6.70 7.23 6.03
N LEU A 35 -5.97 6.14 6.28
CA LEU A 35 -5.06 6.03 7.44
C LEU A 35 -3.89 7.01 7.30
N ALA A 36 -3.24 7.06 6.14
CA ALA A 36 -2.14 7.98 5.88
C ALA A 36 -2.59 9.44 6.02
N GLU A 37 -3.78 9.79 5.52
CA GLU A 37 -4.34 11.14 5.66
C GLU A 37 -4.57 11.52 7.14
N LYS A 38 -5.03 10.58 7.97
CA LYS A 38 -5.19 10.80 9.42
C LYS A 38 -3.87 10.95 10.17
N ILE A 39 -2.84 10.17 9.80
CA ILE A 39 -1.53 10.19 10.47
C ILE A 39 -0.72 11.42 10.06
N TYR A 40 -0.63 11.69 8.75
CA TYR A 40 0.19 12.77 8.23
C TYR A 40 -0.54 14.13 8.21
N GLY A 41 -1.84 14.16 8.53
CA GLY A 41 -2.62 15.38 8.77
C GLY A 41 -2.79 16.30 7.56
N LYS A 42 -2.34 15.90 6.37
CA LYS A 42 -2.47 16.65 5.12
C LYS A 42 -3.01 15.73 4.04
N GLY A 43 -4.08 16.18 3.38
CA GLY A 43 -4.57 15.54 2.16
C GLY A 43 -3.41 15.42 1.18
N LEU A 44 -2.99 14.21 0.87
CA LEU A 44 -1.87 13.87 -0.02
C LEU A 44 -2.07 14.34 -1.49
N PHE A 45 -3.04 15.23 -1.71
CA PHE A 45 -3.55 15.70 -3.00
C PHE A 45 -3.79 17.22 -3.05
N MET A 46 -3.18 18.01 -2.16
CA MET A 46 -3.18 19.47 -2.28
C MET A 46 -1.79 20.00 -2.55
#